data_AF-A0A1Q7JEZ3-F1
#
_entry.id   AF-A0A1Q7JEZ3-F1
#
_cell.length_a   1.000
_cell.length_b   1.000
_cell.length_c   1.000
_cell.angle_alpha   90.00
_cell.angle_beta   90.00
_cell.angle_gamma   90.00
#
_symmetry.space_group_name_H-M   'P 1'
#
loop_
_entity.id
_entity.type
_entity.pdbx_description
1 polymer ?
#
loop_
_entity_poly.entity_id
_entity_poly.type
_entity_poly.pdbx_seq_one_letter_code
_entity_poly.pdbx_strand_id
1 'polypeptide(L)'
;MPPSTVETEAKCKTGVSKVETKLSFLNLLVGVITFSILTPMDIKVVCAQGGRASIPSGASTLQVGSNATPEELQATLRKAVELSFQLGVPVYVKY
;
A
#
# COMPACT_ATOMS: atom_id res chain seq x y z
N MET A 1 -27.32 2.98 -14.80
CA MET A 1 -27.46 2.98 -13.32
C MET A 1 -26.08 3.25 -12.70
N PRO A 2 -25.92 4.24 -11.82
CA PRO A 2 -24.62 4.49 -11.18
C PRO A 2 -24.20 3.28 -10.33
N PRO A 3 -22.88 3.01 -10.22
CA PRO A 3 -22.41 1.93 -9.36
C PRO A 3 -22.77 2.25 -7.91
N SER A 4 -23.10 1.21 -7.13
CA SER A 4 -23.40 1.35 -5.70
C SER A 4 -22.27 2.09 -5.00
N THR A 5 -22.61 3.00 -4.09
CA THR A 5 -21.65 3.73 -3.24
C THR A 5 -20.68 2.74 -2.63
N VAL A 6 -19.40 2.94 -2.91
CA VAL A 6 -18.35 2.07 -2.37
C VAL A 6 -18.06 2.59 -0.96
N GLU A 7 -18.54 1.86 0.06
CA GLU A 7 -18.25 2.10 1.48
C GLU A 7 -16.76 1.78 1.78
N THR A 8 -15.86 2.54 1.15
CA THR A 8 -14.42 2.30 1.24
C THR A 8 -13.87 2.62 2.62
N GLU A 9 -14.50 3.54 3.35
CA GLU A 9 -14.12 3.88 4.72
C GLU A 9 -14.40 2.71 5.68
N ALA A 10 -15.56 2.05 5.55
CA ALA A 10 -15.92 0.89 6.36
C ALA A 10 -15.00 -0.32 6.11
N LYS A 11 -14.50 -0.49 4.87
CA LYS A 11 -13.65 -1.62 4.48
C LYS A 11 -12.16 -1.36 4.63
N CYS A 12 -11.70 -0.12 4.43
CA CYS A 12 -10.31 0.28 4.55
C CYS A 12 -10.12 1.19 5.78
N LYS A 13 -10.03 0.60 6.98
CA LYS A 13 -9.84 1.33 8.25
C LYS A 13 -8.59 2.24 8.27
N THR A 14 -7.61 1.93 7.44
CA THR A 14 -6.34 2.65 7.32
C THR A 14 -6.28 3.60 6.12
N GLY A 15 -7.43 3.86 5.46
CA GLY A 15 -7.55 4.73 4.29
C GLY A 15 -7.40 3.99 2.96
N VAL A 16 -7.71 4.70 1.87
CA VAL A 16 -7.65 4.17 0.50
C VAL A 16 -6.37 4.64 -0.17
N SER A 17 -5.60 3.70 -0.72
CA SER A 17 -4.35 4.00 -1.45
C SER A 17 -4.58 4.23 -2.94
N LYS A 18 -5.51 3.49 -3.56
CA LYS A 18 -5.81 3.61 -4.99
C LYS A 18 -7.23 3.17 -5.29
N VAL A 19 -7.91 3.88 -6.17
CA VAL A 19 -9.18 3.47 -6.76
C VAL A 19 -9.00 3.35 -8.26
N GLU A 20 -9.27 2.19 -8.82
CA GLU A 20 -9.21 1.95 -10.26
C GLU A 20 -10.61 1.55 -10.76
N THR A 21 -11.17 2.35 -11.66
CA THR A 21 -12.39 2.02 -12.40
C THR A 21 -12.01 1.22 -13.64
N LYS A 22 -12.55 0.01 -13.78
CA LYS A 22 -12.34 -0.85 -14.94
C LYS A 22 -13.60 -0.93 -15.78
N LEU A 23 -13.47 -0.52 -17.03
CA LEU A 23 -14.44 -0.76 -18.10
C LEU A 23 -13.88 -1.89 -18.96
N SER A 24 -14.45 -3.09 -18.82
CA SER A 24 -14.10 -4.22 -19.68
C SER A 24 -14.68 -4.03 -21.09
N PHE A 25 -14.07 -4.62 -22.12
CA PHE A 25 -14.62 -4.63 -23.48
C PHE A 25 -16.06 -5.16 -23.51
N LEU A 26 -16.37 -6.17 -22.70
CA LEU A 26 -17.73 -6.68 -22.54
C LEU A 26 -18.68 -5.66 -21.92
N ASN A 27 -18.20 -4.81 -21.01
CA ASN A 27 -18.99 -3.75 -20.42
C ASN A 27 -19.33 -2.67 -21.47
N LEU A 28 -18.40 -2.42 -22.38
CA LEU A 28 -18.61 -1.51 -23.50
C LEU A 28 -19.58 -2.11 -24.54
N LEU A 29 -19.47 -3.41 -24.80
CA LEU A 29 -20.39 -4.16 -25.67
C LEU A 29 -21.82 -4.22 -25.10
N VAL A 30 -21.98 -4.47 -23.80
CA VAL A 30 -23.29 -4.41 -23.13
C VAL A 30 -23.85 -2.99 -23.14
N GLY A 31 -22.99 -1.98 -22.96
CA GLY A 31 -23.37 -0.58 -23.15
C GLY A 31 -23.94 -0.33 -24.54
N VAL A 32 -23.32 -0.86 -25.61
CA VAL A 32 -23.84 -0.72 -26.98
C VAL A 32 -25.15 -1.49 -27.18
N ILE A 33 -25.22 -2.75 -26.74
CA ILE A 33 -26.40 -3.62 -26.93
C ILE A 33 -27.62 -3.09 -26.16
N THR A 34 -27.40 -2.46 -25.01
CA THR A 34 -28.46 -1.89 -24.18
C THR A 34 -28.73 -0.41 -24.49
N PHE A 35 -28.22 0.13 -25.61
CA PHE A 35 -28.34 1.55 -25.97
C PHE A 35 -27.93 2.51 -24.84
N SER A 36 -26.88 2.16 -24.11
CA SER A 36 -26.32 2.87 -22.94
C SER A 36 -27.25 2.94 -21.72
N ILE A 37 -28.33 2.15 -21.67
CA ILE A 37 -29.23 2.10 -20.51
C ILE A 37 -28.53 1.41 -19.32
N LEU A 38 -27.67 0.42 -19.61
CA LEU A 38 -26.90 -0.34 -18.64
C LEU A 38 -25.43 -0.46 -19.07
N THR A 39 -24.55 0.26 -18.38
CA THR A 39 -23.09 0.15 -18.55
C THR A 39 -22.48 -0.43 -17.27
N PRO A 40 -22.14 -1.73 -17.24
CA PRO A 40 -21.52 -2.33 -16.06
C PRO A 40 -20.15 -1.68 -15.81
N MET A 41 -19.83 -1.33 -14.57
CA MET A 41 -18.54 -0.80 -14.17
C MET A 41 -18.02 -1.56 -12.96
N ASP A 42 -16.77 -2.02 -13.04
CA ASP A 42 -16.09 -2.67 -11.93
C ASP A 42 -15.15 -1.69 -11.23
N ILE A 43 -15.23 -1.59 -9.90
CA ILE A 43 -14.39 -0.69 -9.12
C ILE A 43 -13.45 -1.54 -8.26
N LYS A 44 -12.15 -1.40 -8.48
CA LYS A 44 -11.11 -2.02 -7.65
C LYS A 44 -10.56 -0.98 -6.68
N VAL A 45 -10.60 -1.29 -5.39
CA VAL A 45 -10.07 -0.44 -4.32
C VAL A 45 -8.88 -1.13 -3.67
N VAL A 46 -7.77 -0.40 -3.55
CA VAL A 46 -6.58 -0.83 -2.82
C VAL A 46 -6.54 -0.08 -1.49
N CYS A 47 -6.67 -0.79 -0.36
CA CYS A 47 -6.54 -0.18 0.97
C CYS A 47 -5.08 0.19 1.25
N ALA A 48 -4.85 1.32 1.92
CA ALA A 48 -3.55 1.71 2.42
C ALA A 48 -3.15 0.83 3.61
N GLN A 49 -1.88 0.45 3.71
CA GLN A 49 -1.35 -0.18 4.92
C GLN A 49 -1.07 0.93 5.95
N GLY A 50 -1.75 0.89 7.10
CA GLY A 50 -1.52 1.87 8.16
C GLY A 50 -0.20 1.61 8.92
N GLY A 51 0.46 2.69 9.31
CA GLY A 51 1.50 2.69 10.33
C GLY A 51 2.94 2.55 9.84
N ARG A 52 3.24 1.82 8.75
CA ARG A 52 4.63 1.62 8.25
C ARG A 52 4.65 1.33 6.75
N ALA A 53 5.77 1.63 6.08
CA ALA A 53 6.02 1.14 4.72
C ALA A 53 6.22 -0.39 4.75
N SER A 54 5.76 -1.09 3.70
CA SER A 54 5.94 -2.53 3.57
C SER A 54 7.43 -2.87 3.52
N ILE A 55 7.91 -3.61 4.52
CA ILE A 55 9.28 -4.14 4.55
C ILE A 55 9.24 -5.50 3.82
N PRO A 56 10.06 -5.70 2.76
CA PRO A 56 10.11 -6.98 2.05
C PRO A 56 10.43 -8.14 2.99
N SER A 57 9.78 -9.28 2.79
CA SER A 57 10.13 -10.52 3.49
C SER A 57 11.58 -10.91 3.13
N GLY A 58 12.48 -10.89 4.11
CA GLY A 58 13.91 -11.15 3.93
C GLY A 58 14.79 -9.89 3.87
N ALA A 59 14.22 -8.69 4.02
CA ALA A 59 15.02 -7.48 4.14
C ALA A 59 15.90 -7.49 5.41
N SER A 60 17.09 -6.93 5.31
CA SER A 60 17.99 -6.76 6.45
C SER A 60 17.39 -5.75 7.43
N THR A 61 17.13 -6.16 8.68
CA THR A 61 16.55 -5.28 9.70
C THR A 61 17.40 -5.22 10.96
N LEU A 62 17.67 -4.03 11.48
CA LEU A 62 18.16 -3.83 12.84
C LEU A 62 16.99 -3.48 13.76
N GLN A 63 16.94 -4.12 14.92
CA GLN A 63 15.99 -3.76 15.97
C GLN A 63 16.64 -2.82 16.97
N VAL A 64 15.93 -1.75 17.28
CA VAL A 64 16.20 -0.82 18.37
C VAL A 64 15.22 -1.18 19.49
N GLY A 65 15.70 -1.25 20.73
CA GLY A 65 14.81 -1.52 21.86
C GLY A 65 13.71 -0.46 21.96
N SER A 66 12.49 -0.87 22.37
CA SER A 66 11.32 0.03 22.43
C SER A 66 11.46 1.22 23.38
N ASN A 67 12.53 1.25 24.19
CA ASN A 67 12.87 2.29 25.15
C ASN A 67 14.30 2.81 24.95
N ALA A 68 14.86 2.63 23.75
CA ALA A 68 16.24 2.99 23.46
C ALA A 68 16.46 4.50 23.62
N THR A 69 17.64 4.86 24.13
CA THR A 69 18.00 6.27 24.24
C THR A 69 18.26 6.86 22.84
N PRO A 70 18.17 8.19 22.67
CA PRO A 70 18.51 8.84 21.40
C PRO A 70 19.90 8.49 20.89
N GLU A 71 20.85 8.22 21.79
CA GLU A 71 22.22 7.82 21.49
C GLU A 71 22.28 6.40 20.91
N GLU A 72 21.52 5.45 21.48
CA GLU A 72 21.41 4.08 20.97
C GLU A 72 20.74 4.04 19.59
N LEU A 73 19.74 4.91 19.37
CA LEU A 73 19.10 5.07 18.07
C LEU A 73 20.09 5.61 17.02
N GLN A 74 20.86 6.65 17.35
CA GLN A 74 21.88 7.21 16.45
C GLN A 74 22.97 6.18 16.13
N ALA A 75 23.44 5.44 17.12
CA ALA A 75 24.43 4.37 16.92
C ALA A 75 23.89 3.28 15.97
N THR A 76 22.64 2.88 16.16
CA THR A 76 21.99 1.88 15.30
C THR A 76 21.78 2.39 13.88
N LEU A 77 21.40 3.66 13.71
CA LEU A 77 21.27 4.30 12.40
C LEU A 77 22.61 4.37 11.66
N ARG A 78 23.69 4.78 12.33
CA ARG A 78 25.04 4.79 11.73
C ARG A 78 25.45 3.39 11.27
N LYS A 79 25.19 2.38 12.10
CA LYS A 79 25.47 0.97 11.78
C LYS A 79 24.62 0.48 10.59
N ALA A 80 23.36 0.87 10.52
CA ALA A 80 22.46 0.52 9.42
C ALA A 80 22.96 1.09 8.09
N VAL A 81 23.41 2.35 8.09
CA VAL A 81 23.97 3.02 6.90
C VAL A 81 25.24 2.31 6.42
N GLU A 82 26.17 1.99 7.33
CA GLU A 82 27.40 1.27 7.00
C GLU A 82 27.10 -0.11 6.37
N LEU A 83 26.19 -0.88 6.98
CA LEU A 83 25.78 -2.17 6.45
C LEU A 83 25.09 -2.04 5.08
N SER A 84 24.32 -0.96 4.87
CA SER A 84 23.68 -0.71 3.59
C SER A 84 24.69 -0.42 2.48
N PHE A 85 25.75 0.35 2.79
CA PHE A 85 26.85 0.57 1.86
C PHE A 85 27.62 -0.72 1.54
N GLN A 86 27.91 -1.55 2.54
CA GLN A 86 28.66 -2.79 2.34
C GLN A 86 27.88 -3.84 1.55
N LEU A 87 26.58 -3.99 1.84
CA LEU A 87 25.74 -5.02 1.22
C LEU A 87 25.08 -4.54 -0.08
N GLY A 88 25.09 -3.24 -0.37
CA GLY A 88 24.40 -2.67 -1.53
C GLY A 88 22.88 -2.80 -1.49
N VAL A 89 22.30 -3.06 -0.31
CA VAL A 89 20.85 -3.26 -0.11
C VAL A 89 20.33 -2.34 1.00
N PRO A 90 19.04 -1.96 0.97
CA PRO A 90 18.45 -1.18 2.05
C PRO A 90 18.43 -1.98 3.37
N VAL A 91 18.79 -1.31 4.45
CA VAL A 91 18.75 -1.84 5.80
C VAL A 91 17.72 -1.05 6.61
N TYR A 92 16.71 -1.74 7.14
CA TYR A 92 15.58 -1.11 7.83
C TYR A 92 15.83 -1.09 9.34
N VAL A 93 15.55 0.04 9.99
CA VAL A 93 15.59 0.16 11.45
C VAL A 93 14.17 0.03 11.99
N LYS A 94 13.94 -0.96 12.85
CA LYS A 94 12.69 -1.17 13.58
C LYS A 94 12.85 -0.69 15.02
N TYR A 95 11.88 0.08 15.51
CA TYR A 95 11.77 0.55 16.89
C TYR A 95 10.46 0.04 17.51
#